data_AF-A0A1H6F7Q4-F1
#
_entry.id   AF-A0A1H6F7Q4-F1
#
_cell.length_a   1.000
_cell.length_b   1.000
_cell.length_c   1.000
_cell.angle_alpha   90.00
_cell.angle_beta   90.00
_cell.angle_gamma   90.00
#
_symmetry.space_group_name_H-M   'P 1'
#
loop_
_entity.id
_entity.type
_entity.pdbx_description
1 polymer ?
#
loop_
_entity_poly.entity_id
_entity_poly.type
_entity_poly.pdbx_seq_one_letter_code
_entity_poly.pdbx_strand_id
1 'polypeptide(L)'
;MKRILLFLLPAFFALQAYSFSDINQYQYKTEIEFIKDQGVVEGYEDGSYRPDQLINRAEFTKIILESVQTQDMEGQKGCFPDVKDQWFARYVCTAKNLAVVK
;
A
#
# COMPACT_ATOMS: atom_id res chain seq x y z
N MET A 1 7.96 54.05 -12.91
CA MET A 1 7.60 53.50 -11.59
C MET A 1 6.41 52.56 -11.73
N LYS A 2 6.64 51.24 -11.83
CA LYS A 2 5.63 50.21 -11.57
C LYS A 2 6.35 49.04 -10.92
N ARG A 3 6.33 49.02 -9.58
CA ARG A 3 6.81 47.89 -8.78
C ARG A 3 5.73 46.81 -8.86
N ILE A 4 6.02 45.70 -9.53
CA ILE A 4 5.19 44.50 -9.47
C ILE A 4 5.50 43.84 -8.13
N LEU A 5 4.54 43.93 -7.21
CA LEU A 5 4.59 43.29 -5.91
C LEU A 5 4.16 41.83 -6.10
N LEU A 6 5.13 40.91 -6.12
CA LEU A 6 4.90 39.47 -6.19
C LEU A 6 4.45 39.00 -4.79
N PHE A 7 3.15 38.85 -4.56
CA PHE A 7 2.63 38.21 -3.35
C PHE A 7 2.86 36.69 -3.45
N LEU A 8 3.88 36.20 -2.76
CA LEU A 8 4.04 34.78 -2.43
C LEU A 8 2.93 34.37 -1.46
N LEU A 9 1.82 33.84 -1.99
CA LEU A 9 0.84 33.11 -1.19
C LEU A 9 1.49 31.79 -0.75
N PRO A 10 1.58 31.50 0.57
CA PRO A 10 2.01 30.19 1.01
C PRO A 10 0.93 29.19 0.59
N ALA A 11 1.28 28.26 -0.28
CA ALA A 11 0.42 27.13 -0.59
C ALA A 11 0.31 26.28 0.69
N PHE A 12 -0.75 26.52 1.46
CA PHE A 12 -1.18 25.60 2.50
C PHE A 12 -1.68 24.33 1.82
N PHE A 13 -0.80 23.36 1.63
CA PHE A 13 -1.22 21.99 1.34
C PHE A 13 -1.85 21.44 2.63
N ALA A 14 -3.18 21.47 2.69
CA ALA A 14 -3.89 20.67 3.68
C ALA A 14 -3.63 19.19 3.33
N LEU A 15 -3.05 18.43 4.26
CA LEU A 15 -3.07 16.97 4.17
C LEU A 15 -4.55 16.56 4.28
N GLN A 16 -5.19 16.33 3.14
CA GLN A 16 -6.51 15.73 3.14
C GLN A 16 -6.30 14.25 3.47
N ALA A 17 -6.68 13.84 4.68
CA ALA A 17 -6.76 12.44 5.03
C ALA A 17 -7.73 11.77 4.04
N TYR A 18 -7.17 11.03 3.08
CA TYR A 18 -7.94 10.40 2.03
C TYR A 18 -8.51 9.12 2.61
N SER A 19 -9.82 9.08 2.90
CA SER A 19 -10.51 7.83 3.21
C SER A 19 -10.88 7.10 1.91
N PHE A 20 -11.04 5.78 1.97
CA PHE A 20 -11.54 5.03 0.81
C PHE A 20 -13.03 5.31 0.58
N SER A 21 -13.43 5.44 -0.67
CA SER A 21 -14.80 5.88 -1.04
C SER A 21 -15.89 4.90 -0.61
N ASP A 22 -15.54 3.62 -0.43
CA ASP A 22 -16.45 2.49 -0.25
C ASP A 22 -16.48 1.90 1.17
N ILE A 23 -15.81 2.54 2.15
CA ILE A 23 -15.75 2.03 3.53
C ILE A 23 -16.48 2.87 4.57
N ASN A 24 -17.20 3.93 4.15
CA ASN A 24 -17.80 4.90 5.07
C ASN A 24 -18.74 4.31 6.12
N GLN A 25 -19.44 3.23 5.78
CA GLN A 25 -20.34 2.49 6.67
C GLN A 25 -19.86 1.06 6.92
N TYR A 26 -18.59 0.76 6.62
CA TYR A 26 -18.04 -0.57 6.79
C TYR A 26 -17.58 -0.79 8.23
N GLN A 27 -17.89 -1.96 8.80
CA GLN A 27 -17.63 -2.26 10.21
C GLN A 27 -16.13 -2.21 10.58
N TYR A 28 -15.24 -2.43 9.61
CA TYR A 28 -13.78 -2.41 9.78
C TYR A 28 -13.14 -1.12 9.26
N LYS A 29 -13.91 -0.04 9.10
CA LYS A 29 -13.41 1.23 8.57
C LYS A 29 -12.16 1.71 9.31
N THR A 30 -12.20 1.70 10.65
CA THR A 30 -11.11 2.19 11.48
C THR A 30 -9.83 1.38 11.29
N GLU A 31 -9.94 0.05 11.21
CA GLU A 31 -8.81 -0.85 10.98
C GLU A 31 -8.24 -0.66 9.57
N ILE A 32 -9.11 -0.52 8.56
CA ILE A 32 -8.70 -0.27 7.17
C ILE A 32 -7.96 1.07 7.05
N GLU A 33 -8.48 2.13 7.67
CA GLU A 33 -7.82 3.44 7.71
C GLU A 33 -6.49 3.37 8.45
N PHE A 34 -6.42 2.63 9.56
CA PHE A 34 -5.18 2.42 10.29
C PHE A 34 -4.09 1.77 9.43
N ILE A 35 -4.38 0.65 8.75
CA ILE A 35 -3.38 -0.03 7.92
C ILE A 35 -3.01 0.77 6.67
N LYS A 36 -3.90 1.64 6.19
CA LYS A 36 -3.59 2.63 5.14
C LYS A 36 -2.60 3.66 5.64
N ASP A 37 -2.83 4.24 6.82
CA ASP A 37 -1.95 5.25 7.41
C ASP A 37 -0.57 4.69 7.76
N GLN A 38 -0.48 3.38 8.03
CA GLN A 38 0.79 2.66 8.19
C GLN A 38 1.47 2.29 6.85
N GLY A 39 0.87 2.61 5.70
CA GLY A 39 1.42 2.30 4.37
C GLY A 39 1.32 0.82 3.98
N VAL A 40 0.54 0.01 4.71
CA VAL A 40 0.39 -1.44 4.43
C VAL A 40 -0.47 -1.68 3.20
N VAL A 41 -1.46 -0.81 2.97
CA VAL A 41 -2.38 -0.85 1.83
C VAL A 41 -2.56 0.53 1.22
N GLU A 42 -2.72 0.58 -0.09
CA GLU A 42 -2.89 1.82 -0.86
C GLU A 42 -4.30 1.97 -1.44
N GLY A 43 -5.03 0.85 -1.60
CA GLY A 43 -6.29 0.78 -2.33
C GLY A 43 -6.10 0.77 -3.85
N TYR A 44 -7.15 1.14 -4.58
CA TYR A 44 -7.17 1.17 -6.04
C TYR A 44 -7.12 2.62 -6.56
N GLU A 45 -6.75 2.79 -7.83
CA GLU A 45 -6.66 4.10 -8.49
C GLU A 45 -7.99 4.89 -8.48
N ASP A 46 -9.12 4.19 -8.39
CA ASP A 46 -10.46 4.77 -8.30
C ASP A 46 -10.82 5.28 -6.88
N GLY A 47 -9.91 5.12 -5.91
CA GLY A 47 -10.12 5.53 -4.52
C GLY A 47 -10.84 4.52 -3.64
N SER A 48 -11.15 3.32 -4.14
CA SER A 48 -11.78 2.25 -3.38
C SER A 48 -10.77 1.39 -2.62
N TYR A 49 -11.25 0.71 -1.57
CA TYR A 49 -10.54 -0.38 -0.89
C TYR A 49 -11.02 -1.77 -1.34
N ARG A 50 -12.30 -1.86 -1.71
CA ARG A 50 -13.03 -3.08 -2.09
C ARG A 50 -13.04 -4.13 -0.98
N PRO A 51 -13.64 -3.83 0.18
CA PRO A 51 -13.48 -4.64 1.39
C PRO A 51 -14.03 -6.07 1.26
N ASP A 52 -15.01 -6.30 0.38
CA ASP A 52 -15.60 -7.62 0.15
C ASP A 52 -14.99 -8.36 -1.06
N GLN A 53 -14.02 -7.75 -1.75
CA GLN A 53 -13.31 -8.39 -2.86
C GLN A 53 -12.30 -9.40 -2.31
N LEU A 54 -12.38 -10.64 -2.79
CA LEU A 54 -11.40 -11.67 -2.46
C LEU A 54 -10.02 -11.28 -3.03
N ILE A 55 -9.01 -11.32 -2.17
CA ILE A 55 -7.60 -11.19 -2.56
C ILE A 55 -6.97 -12.56 -2.79
N ASN A 56 -5.93 -12.60 -3.61
CA ASN A 56 -5.16 -13.82 -3.85
C ASN A 56 -4.02 -13.98 -2.82
N ARG A 57 -3.32 -15.13 -2.88
CA ARG A 57 -2.22 -15.47 -1.96
C ARG A 57 -1.06 -14.48 -2.02
N ALA A 58 -0.75 -13.92 -3.19
CA ALA A 58 0.35 -12.98 -3.36
C ALA A 58 0.04 -11.62 -2.73
N GLU A 59 -1.19 -11.13 -2.92
CA GLU A 59 -1.70 -9.91 -2.26
C GLU A 59 -1.74 -10.07 -0.74
N PHE A 60 -2.25 -11.21 -0.24
CA PHE A 60 -2.23 -11.50 1.18
C PHE A 60 -0.80 -11.51 1.74
N THR A 61 0.15 -12.13 1.03
CA THR A 61 1.56 -12.17 1.44
C THR A 61 2.18 -10.77 1.47
N LYS A 62 1.87 -9.91 0.49
CA LYS A 62 2.26 -8.50 0.50
C LYS A 62 1.79 -7.82 1.78
N ILE A 63 0.48 -7.90 2.09
CA ILE A 63 -0.11 -7.24 3.26
C ILE A 63 0.61 -7.66 4.55
N ILE A 64 0.87 -8.96 4.73
CA ILE A 64 1.57 -9.47 5.91
C ILE A 64 2.98 -8.91 6.01
N LEU A 65 3.75 -8.92 4.92
CA LEU A 65 5.15 -8.45 4.97
C LEU A 65 5.27 -6.92 5.14
N GLU A 66 4.36 -6.16 4.55
CA GLU A 66 4.29 -4.70 4.75
C GLU A 66 3.88 -4.36 6.18
N SER A 67 2.99 -5.15 6.81
CA SER A 67 2.55 -4.92 8.20
C SER A 67 3.67 -5.03 9.23
N VAL A 68 4.76 -5.72 8.90
CA VAL A 68 5.93 -5.89 9.77
C VAL A 68 7.15 -5.11 9.27
N GLN A 69 6.97 -4.23 8.27
CA GLN A 69 7.99 -3.33 7.73
C GLN A 69 9.30 -4.05 7.38
N THR A 70 9.20 -5.22 6.75
CA THR A 70 10.38 -6.02 6.39
C THR A 70 11.24 -5.23 5.41
N GLN A 71 12.47 -4.94 5.81
CA GLN A 71 13.46 -4.28 4.95
C GLN A 71 14.06 -5.28 3.95
N ASP A 72 14.69 -4.78 2.90
CA ASP A 72 15.51 -5.57 1.96
C ASP A 72 14.75 -6.67 1.18
N MET A 73 13.66 -6.28 0.51
CA MET A 73 12.95 -7.17 -0.42
C MET A 73 13.46 -7.10 -1.87
N GLU A 74 14.46 -6.25 -2.16
CA GLU A 74 14.91 -6.03 -3.53
C GLU A 74 15.59 -7.26 -4.15
N GLY A 75 15.40 -7.43 -5.46
CA GLY A 75 16.13 -8.42 -6.25
C GLY A 75 15.72 -9.89 -6.05
N GLN A 76 14.77 -10.19 -5.16
CA GLN A 76 14.34 -11.56 -4.91
C GLN A 76 13.37 -12.10 -5.97
N LYS A 77 13.80 -13.13 -6.71
CA LYS A 77 13.02 -13.82 -7.74
C LYS A 77 13.43 -15.28 -7.89
N GLY A 78 12.61 -16.09 -8.56
CA GLY A 78 12.95 -17.49 -8.85
C GLY A 78 12.96 -18.41 -7.64
N CYS A 79 12.38 -17.99 -6.51
CA CYS A 79 12.26 -18.81 -5.31
C CYS A 79 11.29 -19.99 -5.48
N PHE A 80 10.36 -19.92 -6.44
CA PHE A 80 9.46 -21.00 -6.82
C PHE A 80 9.43 -21.16 -8.36
N PRO A 81 9.08 -22.35 -8.88
CA PRO A 81 9.01 -22.58 -10.33
C PRO A 81 8.05 -21.64 -11.08
N ASP A 82 6.98 -21.19 -10.44
CA ASP A 82 5.93 -20.32 -10.96
C ASP A 82 6.11 -18.83 -10.61
N VAL A 83 7.09 -18.50 -9.76
CA VAL A 83 7.44 -17.12 -9.39
C VAL A 83 8.62 -16.63 -10.23
N LYS A 84 8.35 -15.72 -11.16
CA LYS A 84 9.31 -15.12 -12.10
C LYS A 84 9.53 -13.64 -11.73
N ASP A 85 9.40 -12.73 -12.68
CA ASP A 85 9.66 -11.29 -12.54
C ASP A 85 8.35 -10.47 -12.44
N GLN A 86 7.38 -10.97 -11.67
CA GLN A 86 6.12 -10.27 -11.39
C GLN A 86 6.27 -9.36 -10.16
N TRP A 87 5.39 -8.37 -10.03
CA TRP A 87 5.37 -7.40 -8.93
C TRP A 87 5.42 -8.03 -7.52
N PHE A 88 4.84 -9.23 -7.37
CA PHE A 88 4.76 -9.92 -6.10
C PHE A 88 5.96 -10.79 -5.76
N ALA A 89 6.89 -11.01 -6.71
CA ALA A 89 8.01 -11.94 -6.54
C ALA A 89 8.83 -11.62 -5.29
N ARG A 90 9.08 -10.33 -5.05
CA ARG A 90 9.79 -9.84 -3.87
C ARG A 90 9.16 -10.28 -2.55
N TYR A 91 7.84 -10.20 -2.45
CA TYR A 91 7.11 -10.57 -1.22
C TYR A 91 7.11 -12.08 -1.04
N VAL A 92 6.77 -12.83 -2.08
CA VAL A 92 6.68 -14.29 -1.99
C VAL A 92 8.04 -14.93 -1.69
N CYS A 93 9.12 -14.43 -2.30
CA CYS A 93 10.46 -14.92 -2.06
C CYS A 93 10.98 -14.54 -0.66
N THR A 94 10.69 -13.33 -0.20
CA THR A 94 11.04 -12.92 1.18
C THR A 94 10.28 -13.78 2.19
N ALA A 95 8.98 -13.99 2.00
CA ALA A 95 8.17 -14.84 2.87
C ALA A 95 8.65 -16.30 2.89
N LYS A 96 9.18 -16.81 1.77
CA LYS A 96 9.83 -18.12 1.73
C LYS A 96 11.08 -18.18 2.60
N ASN A 97 11.95 -17.18 2.49
CA ASN A 97 13.19 -17.11 3.27
C ASN A 97 12.92 -16.99 4.78
N LEU A 98 11.82 -16.34 5.14
CA LEU A 98 11.33 -16.24 6.52
C LEU A 98 10.50 -17.47 6.98
N ALA A 99 10.35 -18.50 6.13
CA ALA A 99 9.55 -19.70 6.37
C ALA A 99 8.05 -19.47 6.64
N VAL A 100 7.52 -18.30 6.24
CA VAL A 100 6.09 -17.95 6.28
C VAL A 100 5.34 -18.67 5.15
N VAL A 101 5.98 -18.78 3.97
CA VAL A 101 5.48 -19.51 2.80
C VAL A 101 6.45 -20.67 2.50
N LYS A 102 5.92 -21.82 2.07
CA LYS A 102 6.70 -23.04 1.81
C LYS A 102 6.48 -23.55 0.40
#